data_AF-A0A317WVU0-F1
#
_entry.id   AF-A0A317WVU0-F1
#
_cell.length_a   1.000
_cell.length_b   1.000
_cell.length_c   1.000
_cell.angle_alpha   90.00
_cell.angle_beta   90.00
_cell.angle_gamma   90.00
#
_symmetry.space_group_name_H-M   'P 1'
#
loop_
_entity.id
_entity.type
_entity.pdbx_description
1 polymer ?
#
loop_
_entity_poly.entity_id
_entity_poly.type
_entity_poly.pdbx_seq_one_letter_code
_entity_poly.pdbx_strand_id
1 'polypeptide(L)'
;MPCTTIIQPQLHHITQTSEQTPANLKNSSSPVQFSSNFVESLQSNTETDSARSRSLELQIQARVSEELERLRAREQQTLAEIEKKLAEVKETSITAPITTSSASYYPPGSLDLDAPRIPFAGREAAPVPVEAVQAAQPINRELSRETVNSEIEELRAKLEGRKKLVEVDAGIEKARSEVVSCLRLHDRRPLDCWKEVETFKKEVARLEEGFVDRIVG
;
A
#
# COMPACT_ATOMS: atom_id res chain seq x y z
N MET A 1 1.63 65.29 -32.72
CA MET A 1 2.97 65.90 -32.76
C MET A 1 3.50 65.96 -31.33
N PRO A 2 4.67 65.32 -31.07
CA PRO A 2 5.19 65.03 -29.75
C PRO A 2 6.04 66.19 -29.20
N CYS A 3 6.02 66.43 -27.89
CA CYS A 3 7.13 67.09 -27.21
C CYS A 3 7.94 66.01 -26.48
N THR A 4 8.88 65.45 -27.23
CA THR A 4 10.01 64.68 -26.71
C THR A 4 10.95 65.64 -25.97
N THR A 5 11.29 65.34 -24.73
CA THR A 5 12.51 65.87 -24.12
C THR A 5 13.41 64.71 -23.75
N ILE A 6 14.48 64.60 -24.52
CA ILE A 6 15.68 63.81 -24.27
C ILE A 6 16.80 64.82 -24.00
N ILE A 7 17.38 64.82 -22.80
CA ILE A 7 18.76 65.26 -22.50
C ILE A 7 19.22 64.37 -21.33
N GLN A 8 19.90 63.24 -21.55
CA GLN A 8 21.34 62.99 -21.79
C GLN A 8 22.27 63.22 -20.57
N PRO A 9 23.43 62.51 -20.51
CA PRO A 9 23.80 61.69 -19.37
C PRO A 9 24.99 62.28 -18.60
N GLN A 10 25.16 61.88 -17.35
CA GLN A 10 26.43 62.09 -16.66
C GLN A 10 27.05 60.73 -16.32
N LEU A 11 28.10 60.42 -17.06
CA LEU A 11 28.96 59.27 -16.90
C LEU A 11 30.21 59.75 -16.16
N HIS A 12 30.44 59.27 -14.94
CA HIS A 12 31.76 59.33 -14.30
C HIS A 12 32.08 58.00 -13.60
N HIS A 13 32.96 57.26 -14.26
CA HIS A 13 34.03 56.38 -13.78
C HIS A 13 33.85 55.46 -12.55
N ILE A 14 33.75 54.16 -12.88
CA ILE A 14 34.55 53.00 -12.41
C ILE A 14 35.40 53.20 -11.13
N THR A 15 35.02 52.49 -10.07
CA THR A 15 35.96 51.76 -9.19
C THR A 15 35.36 50.40 -8.79
N GLN A 16 36.23 49.41 -8.82
CA GLN A 16 36.02 47.98 -8.63
C GLN A 16 36.27 47.63 -7.16
N THR A 17 35.33 47.01 -6.44
CA THR A 17 35.63 46.29 -5.18
C THR A 17 34.58 45.23 -4.83
N SER A 18 35.06 43.98 -4.79
CA SER A 18 34.63 42.81 -4.01
C SER A 18 33.14 42.41 -4.00
N GLU A 19 32.88 41.31 -4.71
CA GLU A 19 32.23 40.10 -4.19
C GLU A 19 31.78 40.16 -2.72
N GLN A 20 30.47 40.30 -2.52
CA GLN A 20 29.76 39.88 -1.31
C GLN A 20 28.34 39.50 -1.74
N THR A 21 28.16 38.23 -2.06
CA THR A 21 26.85 37.59 -2.14
C THR A 21 26.16 37.75 -0.77
N PRO A 22 25.03 38.47 -0.63
CA PRO A 22 24.21 38.27 0.54
C PRO A 22 23.52 36.92 0.33
N ALA A 23 24.09 35.89 0.95
CA ALA A 23 23.37 34.65 1.22
C ALA A 23 22.15 35.01 2.08
N ASN A 24 21.02 35.30 1.43
CA ASN A 24 19.72 35.30 2.10
C ASN A 24 19.20 33.86 2.12
N LEU A 25 20.01 32.98 2.72
CA LEU A 25 19.56 31.68 3.18
C LEU A 25 18.75 31.97 4.45
N LYS A 26 17.45 32.23 4.26
CA LYS A 26 16.51 32.36 5.37
C LYS A 26 16.28 30.97 5.97
N ASN A 27 17.21 30.50 6.81
CA ASN A 27 16.87 29.57 7.88
C ASN A 27 16.05 30.35 8.91
N SER A 28 14.78 30.64 8.60
CA SER A 28 13.88 31.32 9.52
C SER A 28 13.35 30.31 10.53
N SER A 29 14.19 29.90 11.48
CA SER A 29 13.73 29.37 12.77
C SER A 29 13.34 30.53 13.68
N SER A 30 12.46 31.39 13.19
CA SER A 30 11.65 32.31 13.98
C SER A 30 10.21 31.89 13.74
N PRO A 31 9.38 31.69 14.78
CA PRO A 31 7.98 31.32 14.58
C PRO A 31 7.32 32.34 13.66
N VAL A 32 6.93 31.91 12.46
CA VAL A 32 6.19 32.75 11.52
C VAL A 32 4.81 32.97 12.13
N GLN A 33 4.68 34.06 12.90
CA GLN A 33 3.42 34.49 13.49
C GLN A 33 2.63 35.23 12.40
N PHE A 34 1.62 34.58 11.85
CA PHE A 34 0.64 35.23 10.99
C PHE A 34 -0.32 36.04 11.87
N SER A 35 -0.75 37.21 11.42
CA SER A 35 -1.77 37.98 12.14
C SER A 35 -3.08 37.17 12.17
N SER A 36 -3.74 37.13 13.33
CA SER A 36 -5.00 36.40 13.52
C SER A 36 -6.05 36.78 12.47
N ASN A 37 -6.14 38.06 12.11
CA ASN A 37 -7.05 38.58 11.09
C ASN A 37 -6.75 38.05 9.67
N PHE A 38 -5.48 37.75 9.37
CA PHE A 38 -5.09 37.17 8.09
C PHE A 38 -5.39 35.67 8.06
N VAL A 39 -5.14 34.95 9.16
CA VAL A 39 -5.51 33.54 9.30
C VAL A 39 -7.02 33.37 9.18
N GLU A 40 -7.82 34.24 9.80
CA GLU A 40 -9.28 34.21 9.74
C GLU A 40 -9.82 34.63 8.35
N SER A 41 -9.13 35.55 7.65
CA SER A 41 -9.40 35.81 6.22
C SER A 41 -9.06 34.61 5.33
N LEU A 42 -7.96 33.89 5.58
CA LEU A 42 -7.63 32.69 4.82
C LEU A 42 -8.59 31.53 5.11
N GLN A 43 -9.04 31.39 6.36
CA GLN A 43 -10.06 30.41 6.76
C GLN A 43 -11.44 30.72 6.17
N SER A 44 -11.79 32.01 6.01
CA SER A 44 -13.04 32.42 5.36
C SER A 44 -12.99 32.40 3.83
N ASN A 45 -11.81 32.45 3.22
CA ASN A 45 -11.62 32.32 1.76
C ASN A 45 -11.39 30.86 1.32
N THR A 46 -12.36 30.00 1.60
CA THR A 46 -12.36 28.59 1.16
C THR A 46 -12.37 28.42 -0.37
N GLU A 47 -12.84 29.43 -1.10
CA GLU A 47 -12.88 29.44 -2.57
C GLU A 47 -11.49 29.25 -3.19
N THR A 48 -10.45 29.90 -2.63
CA THR A 48 -9.07 29.80 -3.13
C THR A 48 -8.44 28.46 -2.76
N ASP A 49 -8.78 27.92 -1.59
CA ASP A 49 -8.32 26.60 -1.17
C ASP A 49 -8.88 25.50 -2.07
N SER A 50 -10.15 25.62 -2.50
CA SER A 50 -10.75 24.69 -3.46
C SER A 50 -10.06 24.71 -4.83
N ALA A 51 -9.69 25.89 -5.34
CA ALA A 51 -8.98 26.03 -6.60
C ALA A 51 -7.54 25.47 -6.51
N ARG A 52 -6.84 25.72 -5.40
CA ARG A 52 -5.51 25.17 -5.12
C ARG A 52 -5.55 23.64 -4.98
N SER A 53 -6.54 23.12 -4.25
CA SER A 53 -6.77 21.69 -4.06
C SER A 53 -6.99 20.98 -5.40
N ARG A 54 -7.88 21.50 -6.26
CA ARG A 54 -8.10 20.97 -7.61
C ARG A 54 -6.85 21.01 -8.48
N SER A 55 -6.08 22.11 -8.42
CA SER A 55 -4.83 22.21 -9.19
C SER A 55 -3.80 21.17 -8.75
N LEU A 56 -3.68 20.92 -7.44
CA LEU A 56 -2.80 19.88 -6.91
C LEU A 56 -3.29 18.49 -7.28
N GLU A 57 -4.59 18.24 -7.20
CA GLU A 57 -5.20 16.97 -7.58
C GLU A 57 -4.93 16.64 -9.06
N LEU A 58 -5.09 17.61 -9.96
CA LEU A 58 -4.76 17.44 -11.38
C LEU A 58 -3.27 17.15 -11.60
N GLN A 59 -2.38 17.80 -10.85
CA GLN A 59 -0.95 17.52 -10.93
C GLN A 59 -0.61 16.11 -10.44
N ILE A 60 -1.27 15.64 -9.38
CA ILE A 60 -1.12 14.27 -8.87
C ILE A 60 -1.60 13.27 -9.92
N GLN A 61 -2.79 13.48 -10.49
CA GLN A 61 -3.32 12.62 -11.55
C GLN A 61 -2.36 12.54 -12.74
N ALA A 62 -1.80 13.67 -13.18
CA ALA A 62 -0.82 13.72 -14.26
C ALA A 62 0.42 12.88 -13.94
N ARG A 63 1.04 13.08 -12.75
CA ARG A 63 2.21 12.30 -12.34
C ARG A 63 1.91 10.81 -12.22
N VAL A 64 0.78 10.44 -11.63
CA VAL A 64 0.40 9.04 -11.47
C VAL A 64 0.20 8.40 -12.84
N SER A 65 -0.45 9.09 -13.78
CA SER A 65 -0.65 8.57 -15.13
C SER A 65 0.66 8.36 -15.90
N GLU A 66 1.61 9.28 -15.77
CA GLU A 66 2.96 9.18 -16.36
C GLU A 66 3.74 8.01 -15.76
N GLU A 67 3.72 7.84 -14.44
CA GLU A 67 4.37 6.71 -13.76
C GLU A 67 3.71 5.37 -14.13
N LEU A 68 2.39 5.33 -14.28
CA LEU A 68 1.68 4.14 -14.74
C LEU A 68 2.06 3.78 -16.18
N GLU A 69 2.18 4.76 -17.07
CA GLU A 69 2.64 4.53 -18.45
C GLU A 69 4.08 4.02 -18.49
N ARG A 70 4.97 4.62 -17.68
CA ARG A 70 6.35 4.16 -17.51
C ARG A 70 6.43 2.71 -17.04
N LEU A 71 5.62 2.32 -16.05
CA LEU A 71 5.56 0.95 -15.56
C LEU A 71 5.05 -0.01 -16.64
N ARG A 72 3.97 0.33 -17.36
CA ARG A 72 3.44 -0.48 -18.45
C ARG A 72 4.47 -0.67 -19.56
N ALA A 73 5.23 0.37 -19.93
CA ALA A 73 6.27 0.27 -20.94
C ALA A 73 7.38 -0.72 -20.52
N ARG A 74 7.78 -0.67 -19.24
CA ARG A 74 8.76 -1.61 -18.68
C ARG A 74 8.23 -3.05 -18.68
N GLU A 75 6.99 -3.24 -18.24
CA GLU A 75 6.33 -4.56 -18.25
C GLU A 75 6.24 -5.12 -19.67
N GLN A 76 5.81 -4.32 -20.64
CA GLN A 76 5.75 -4.73 -22.05
C GLN A 76 7.13 -5.09 -22.60
N GLN A 77 8.17 -4.33 -22.26
CA GLN A 77 9.54 -4.65 -22.65
C GLN A 77 10.00 -5.99 -22.07
N THR A 78 9.70 -6.25 -20.79
CA THR A 78 10.04 -7.54 -20.15
C THR A 78 9.25 -8.70 -20.75
N LEU A 79 7.98 -8.50 -21.10
CA LEU A 79 7.17 -9.52 -21.77
C LEU A 79 7.74 -9.84 -23.14
N ALA A 80 8.12 -8.83 -23.93
CA ALA A 80 8.76 -9.01 -25.23
C ALA A 80 10.12 -9.72 -25.12
N GLU A 81 10.91 -9.42 -24.09
CA GLU A 81 12.17 -10.13 -23.82
C GLU A 81 11.94 -11.60 -23.47
N ILE A 82 10.96 -11.88 -22.60
CA ILE A 82 10.56 -13.24 -22.22
C ILE A 82 10.04 -13.99 -23.45
N GLU A 83 9.20 -13.38 -24.29
CA GLU A 83 8.70 -13.99 -25.53
C GLU A 83 9.84 -14.34 -26.49
N LYS A 84 10.81 -13.43 -26.66
CA LYS A 84 12.02 -13.70 -27.46
C LYS A 84 12.84 -14.86 -26.88
N LYS A 85 13.04 -14.89 -25.56
CA LYS A 85 13.75 -15.97 -24.87
C LYS A 85 13.00 -17.29 -24.97
N LEU A 86 11.67 -17.26 -24.90
CA LEU A 86 10.83 -18.43 -25.10
C LEU A 86 10.93 -18.94 -26.54
N ALA A 87 10.99 -18.07 -27.55
CA ALA A 87 11.19 -18.46 -28.95
C ALA A 87 12.58 -19.10 -29.18
N GLU A 88 13.64 -18.51 -28.61
CA GLU A 88 15.02 -19.04 -28.66
C GLU A 88 15.13 -20.42 -27.96
N VAL A 89 14.47 -20.59 -26.81
CA VAL A 89 14.37 -21.87 -26.09
C VAL A 89 13.48 -22.87 -26.83
N LYS A 90 12.44 -22.41 -27.53
CA LYS A 90 11.53 -23.25 -28.31
C LYS A 90 12.19 -23.82 -29.56
N GLU A 91 13.13 -23.13 -30.19
CA GLU A 91 13.92 -23.68 -31.32
C GLU A 91 14.96 -24.72 -30.88
N THR A 92 15.45 -24.66 -29.64
CA THR A 92 16.41 -25.64 -29.09
C THR A 92 15.74 -26.86 -28.43
N SER A 93 14.42 -26.86 -28.32
CA SER A 93 13.63 -27.96 -27.78
C SER A 93 12.48 -28.33 -28.72
N ILE A 94 12.80 -28.98 -29.84
CA ILE A 94 11.82 -29.78 -30.59
C ILE A 94 11.99 -31.25 -30.17
N THR A 95 11.53 -31.60 -28.97
CA THR A 95 10.92 -32.92 -28.65
C THR A 95 10.20 -32.81 -27.30
N ALA A 96 8.94 -32.36 -27.29
CA ALA A 96 7.89 -32.77 -26.34
C ALA A 96 6.55 -32.14 -26.75
N PRO A 97 5.44 -32.89 -26.74
CA PRO A 97 4.13 -32.38 -27.14
C PRO A 97 3.59 -31.37 -26.12
N ILE A 98 3.11 -30.26 -26.67
CA ILE A 98 2.56 -29.10 -25.99
C ILE A 98 1.04 -29.34 -25.88
N THR A 99 0.53 -29.68 -24.70
CA THR A 99 -0.91 -29.57 -24.43
C THR A 99 -1.23 -28.15 -23.99
N THR A 100 -1.81 -27.43 -24.95
CA THR A 100 -2.63 -26.23 -24.79
C THR A 100 -3.56 -26.36 -23.59
N SER A 101 -3.14 -25.77 -22.47
CA SER A 101 -4.01 -25.48 -21.35
C SER A 101 -4.46 -24.03 -21.51
N SER A 102 -5.64 -23.85 -22.08
CA SER A 102 -6.42 -22.62 -21.94
C SER A 102 -6.78 -22.46 -20.46
N ALA A 103 -5.81 -22.02 -19.66
CA ALA A 103 -6.01 -21.59 -18.30
C ALA A 103 -6.70 -20.23 -18.38
N SER A 104 -8.02 -20.23 -18.21
CA SER A 104 -8.77 -19.07 -17.73
C SER A 104 -8.20 -18.67 -16.37
N TYR A 105 -7.18 -17.82 -16.43
CA TYR A 105 -6.47 -17.21 -15.32
C TYR A 105 -7.44 -16.21 -14.66
N TYR A 106 -8.24 -16.68 -13.71
CA TYR A 106 -8.91 -15.76 -12.80
C TYR A 106 -7.89 -15.40 -11.71
N PRO A 107 -7.39 -14.15 -11.66
CA PRO A 107 -6.55 -13.73 -10.55
C PRO A 107 -7.40 -13.75 -9.26
N PRO A 108 -6.83 -14.19 -8.12
CA PRO A 108 -7.50 -14.07 -6.83
C PRO A 108 -7.73 -12.58 -6.54
N GLY A 109 -8.97 -12.12 -6.70
CA GLY A 109 -9.37 -10.72 -6.51
C GLY A 109 -10.40 -10.15 -7.51
N SER A 110 -10.79 -10.88 -8.56
CA SER A 110 -11.88 -10.42 -9.46
C SER A 110 -13.26 -10.79 -8.89
N LEU A 111 -13.94 -9.82 -8.24
CA LEU A 111 -15.38 -9.90 -8.02
C LEU A 111 -16.08 -9.54 -9.35
N ASP A 112 -16.27 -10.53 -10.20
CA ASP A 112 -17.15 -10.41 -11.37
C ASP A 112 -18.61 -10.25 -10.89
N LEU A 113 -19.12 -9.03 -10.96
CA LEU A 113 -20.49 -8.65 -10.56
C LEU A 113 -21.59 -9.17 -11.51
N ASP A 114 -21.22 -9.87 -12.58
CA ASP A 114 -22.14 -10.36 -13.62
C ASP A 114 -22.30 -11.89 -13.64
N ALA A 115 -21.73 -12.59 -12.65
CA ALA A 115 -21.97 -14.03 -12.50
C ALA A 115 -23.48 -14.28 -12.23
N PRO A 116 -24.18 -15.10 -13.04
CA PRO A 116 -25.57 -15.45 -12.81
C PRO A 116 -25.70 -16.00 -11.40
N ARG A 117 -26.44 -15.27 -10.57
CA ARG A 117 -26.64 -15.61 -9.16
C ARG A 117 -27.24 -17.01 -9.11
N ILE A 118 -26.44 -17.99 -8.70
CA ILE A 118 -26.92 -19.33 -8.41
C ILE A 118 -28.02 -19.13 -7.35
N PRO A 119 -29.30 -19.40 -7.66
CA PRO A 119 -30.30 -19.36 -6.63
C PRO A 119 -29.91 -20.44 -5.62
N PHE A 120 -29.74 -20.04 -4.36
CA PHE A 120 -29.69 -20.96 -3.22
C PHE A 120 -31.04 -21.68 -3.17
N ALA A 121 -31.21 -22.67 -4.04
CA ALA A 121 -32.46 -23.38 -4.21
C ALA A 121 -32.56 -24.48 -3.15
N GLY A 122 -33.31 -24.17 -2.10
CA GLY A 122 -34.21 -25.18 -1.56
C GLY A 122 -35.12 -25.67 -2.69
N ARG A 123 -35.09 -26.99 -2.92
CA ARG A 123 -36.10 -27.83 -3.57
C ARG A 123 -37.25 -27.09 -4.28
N GLU A 124 -37.27 -27.17 -5.61
CA GLU A 124 -38.43 -27.64 -6.37
C GLU A 124 -37.92 -28.13 -7.75
N ALA A 125 -38.16 -29.40 -8.04
CA ALA A 125 -37.72 -30.04 -9.27
C ALA A 125 -38.65 -29.63 -10.41
N ALA A 126 -38.15 -28.86 -11.37
CA ALA A 126 -38.71 -28.79 -12.71
C ALA A 126 -37.92 -29.76 -13.62
N PRO A 127 -38.56 -30.70 -14.34
CA PRO A 127 -37.86 -31.58 -15.24
C PRO A 127 -37.52 -30.84 -16.53
N VAL A 128 -36.26 -30.42 -16.67
CA VAL A 128 -35.69 -29.96 -17.95
C VAL A 128 -34.95 -31.14 -18.61
N PRO A 129 -35.05 -31.29 -19.94
CA PRO A 129 -34.73 -32.53 -20.64
C PRO A 129 -33.23 -32.83 -20.66
N VAL A 130 -32.93 -34.12 -20.51
CA VAL A 130 -31.60 -34.73 -20.51
C VAL A 130 -31.00 -34.77 -21.91
N GLU A 131 -30.16 -33.80 -22.26
CA GLU A 131 -29.30 -33.92 -23.45
C GLU A 131 -27.87 -33.43 -23.17
N ALA A 132 -26.98 -34.43 -23.10
CA ALA A 132 -25.52 -34.41 -23.26
C ALA A 132 -24.66 -33.53 -22.35
N VAL A 133 -24.27 -34.09 -21.18
CA VAL A 133 -22.95 -33.79 -20.59
C VAL A 133 -22.07 -35.02 -20.78
N GLN A 134 -21.11 -34.87 -21.69
CA GLN A 134 -20.08 -35.83 -22.00
C GLN A 134 -19.21 -36.10 -20.76
N ALA A 135 -18.72 -37.34 -20.67
CA ALA A 135 -18.00 -37.90 -19.54
C ALA A 135 -17.00 -36.93 -18.88
N ALA A 136 -17.28 -36.57 -17.63
CA ALA A 136 -16.31 -35.95 -16.75
C ALA A 136 -15.16 -36.94 -16.51
N GLN A 137 -14.05 -36.72 -17.20
CA GLN A 137 -12.75 -37.32 -16.87
C GLN A 137 -12.42 -37.01 -15.40
N PRO A 138 -11.81 -37.95 -14.66
CA PRO A 138 -11.56 -37.78 -13.23
C PRO A 138 -10.68 -36.56 -12.98
N ILE A 139 -11.25 -35.56 -12.30
CA ILE A 139 -10.55 -34.38 -11.79
C ILE A 139 -9.33 -34.85 -11.00
N ASN A 140 -8.15 -34.47 -11.48
CA ASN A 140 -6.82 -34.57 -10.84
C ASN A 140 -6.87 -35.03 -9.38
N ARG A 141 -6.96 -36.33 -9.20
CA ARG A 141 -7.03 -37.00 -7.90
C ARG A 141 -5.63 -37.23 -7.33
N GLU A 142 -4.69 -36.38 -7.74
CA GLU A 142 -3.25 -36.51 -7.53
C GLU A 142 -2.66 -35.31 -6.78
N LEU A 143 -3.50 -34.36 -6.35
CA LEU A 143 -3.24 -33.61 -5.11
C LEU A 143 -3.69 -34.49 -3.94
N SER A 144 -2.97 -35.59 -3.77
CA SER A 144 -3.25 -36.60 -2.76
C SER A 144 -3.03 -35.99 -1.37
N ARG A 145 -3.77 -36.47 -0.36
CA ARG A 145 -3.67 -35.95 1.03
C ARG A 145 -2.24 -36.00 1.56
N GLU A 146 -1.47 -36.97 1.06
CA GLU A 146 -0.06 -37.20 1.35
C GLU A 146 0.82 -36.04 0.87
N THR A 147 0.58 -35.51 -0.34
CA THR A 147 1.32 -34.37 -0.88
C THR A 147 1.08 -33.10 -0.06
N VAL A 148 -0.18 -32.84 0.29
CA VAL A 148 -0.56 -31.69 1.13
C VAL A 148 0.04 -31.80 2.54
N ASN A 149 0.03 -32.99 3.14
CA ASN A 149 0.64 -33.19 4.45
C ASN A 149 2.16 -32.99 4.40
N SER A 150 2.82 -33.47 3.34
CA SER A 150 4.26 -33.25 3.13
C SER A 150 4.60 -31.76 2.98
N GLU A 151 3.81 -31.00 2.21
CA GLU A 151 4.00 -29.55 2.06
C GLU A 151 3.76 -28.81 3.39
N ILE A 152 2.77 -29.23 4.18
CA ILE A 152 2.50 -28.67 5.52
C ILE A 152 3.69 -28.92 6.45
N GLU A 153 4.28 -30.12 6.44
CA GLU A 153 5.45 -30.44 7.25
C GLU A 153 6.68 -29.64 6.81
N GLU A 154 6.91 -29.48 5.50
CA GLU A 154 8.00 -28.66 4.98
C GLU A 154 7.82 -27.17 5.36
N LEU A 155 6.60 -26.65 5.27
CA LEU A 155 6.26 -25.29 5.69
C LEU A 155 6.45 -25.11 7.19
N ARG A 156 6.06 -26.08 8.03
CA ARG A 156 6.31 -26.06 9.47
C ARG A 156 7.80 -26.03 9.78
N ALA A 157 8.60 -26.88 9.13
CA ALA A 157 10.05 -26.89 9.30
C ALA A 157 10.70 -25.56 8.87
N LYS A 158 10.24 -24.96 7.75
CA LYS A 158 10.69 -23.63 7.31
C LYS A 158 10.27 -22.51 8.27
N LEU A 159 9.10 -22.64 8.91
CA LEU A 159 8.61 -21.68 9.89
C LEU A 159 9.33 -21.82 11.24
N GLU A 160 9.69 -23.04 11.67
CA GLU A 160 10.49 -23.30 12.86
C GLU A 160 11.95 -22.84 12.70
N GLY A 161 12.50 -22.96 11.49
CA GLY A 161 13.81 -22.42 11.14
C GLY A 161 13.87 -20.89 11.11
N ARG A 162 12.72 -20.21 11.01
CA ARG A 162 12.63 -18.77 11.24
C ARG A 162 12.51 -18.53 12.73
N LYS A 163 13.41 -17.71 13.28
CA LYS A 163 13.42 -17.31 14.69
C LYS A 163 12.00 -16.99 15.14
N LYS A 164 11.46 -17.83 16.02
CA LYS A 164 10.13 -17.66 16.63
C LYS A 164 10.05 -16.21 17.10
N LEU A 165 9.06 -15.49 16.56
CA LEU A 165 8.73 -14.12 16.95
C LEU A 165 8.76 -14.07 18.48
N VAL A 166 9.58 -13.17 19.03
CA VAL A 166 9.88 -13.01 20.46
C VAL A 166 8.67 -13.45 21.27
N GLU A 167 8.79 -14.56 22.01
CA GLU A 167 7.72 -15.03 22.89
C GLU A 167 7.30 -13.85 23.76
N VAL A 168 6.02 -13.52 23.71
CA VAL A 168 5.46 -12.41 24.47
C VAL A 168 5.74 -12.71 25.93
N ASP A 169 6.39 -11.76 26.61
CA ASP A 169 6.78 -11.92 28.00
C ASP A 169 5.59 -12.33 28.87
N ALA A 170 5.79 -13.31 29.76
CA ALA A 170 4.73 -13.86 30.61
C ALA A 170 4.03 -12.78 31.46
N GLY A 171 4.71 -11.66 31.75
CA GLY A 171 4.12 -10.50 32.42
C GLY A 171 3.00 -9.84 31.63
N ILE A 172 3.16 -9.72 30.30
CA ILE A 172 2.15 -9.13 29.41
C ILE A 172 0.97 -10.06 29.21
N GLU A 173 1.22 -11.36 29.03
CA GLU A 173 0.14 -12.34 28.89
C GLU A 173 -0.74 -12.37 30.14
N LYS A 174 -0.11 -12.27 31.32
CA LYS A 174 -0.82 -12.14 32.60
C LYS A 174 -1.60 -10.83 32.69
N ALA A 175 -0.98 -9.67 32.44
CA ALA A 175 -1.66 -8.38 32.50
C ALA A 175 -2.83 -8.28 31.50
N ARG A 176 -2.67 -8.86 30.30
CA ARG A 176 -3.76 -9.00 29.31
C ARG A 176 -4.91 -9.84 29.86
N SER A 177 -4.60 -10.98 30.50
CA SER A 177 -5.61 -11.84 31.08
C SER A 177 -6.41 -11.15 32.20
N GLU A 178 -5.75 -10.30 33.00
CA GLU A 178 -6.38 -9.52 34.07
C GLU A 178 -7.32 -8.45 33.53
N VAL A 179 -6.91 -7.72 32.48
CA VAL A 179 -7.79 -6.75 31.79
C VAL A 179 -9.02 -7.46 31.22
N VAL A 180 -8.81 -8.58 30.53
CA VAL A 180 -9.91 -9.34 29.92
C VAL A 180 -10.83 -9.93 30.99
N SER A 181 -10.27 -10.38 32.11
CA SER A 181 -11.05 -10.88 33.25
C SER A 181 -11.91 -9.78 33.87
N CYS A 182 -11.33 -8.60 34.13
CA CYS A 182 -12.07 -7.46 34.68
C CYS A 182 -13.19 -7.01 33.72
N LEU A 183 -12.89 -6.87 32.43
CA LEU A 183 -13.88 -6.43 31.46
C LEU A 183 -15.04 -7.41 31.33
N ARG A 184 -14.79 -8.73 31.42
CA ARG A 184 -15.85 -9.76 31.45
C ARG A 184 -16.71 -9.71 32.70
N LEU A 185 -16.13 -9.33 33.84
CA LEU A 185 -16.89 -9.14 35.09
C LEU A 185 -17.69 -7.83 35.06
N HIS A 186 -17.18 -6.80 34.37
CA HIS A 186 -17.74 -5.45 34.30
C HIS A 186 -18.14 -5.05 32.86
N ASP A 187 -18.85 -5.93 32.14
CA ASP A 187 -19.19 -5.74 30.71
C ASP A 187 -19.95 -4.44 30.40
N ARG A 188 -20.70 -3.92 31.37
CA ARG A 188 -21.48 -2.68 31.24
C ARG A 188 -20.78 -1.45 31.84
N ARG A 189 -19.64 -1.62 32.50
CA ARG A 189 -18.91 -0.55 33.20
C ARG A 189 -17.39 -0.67 32.95
N PRO A 190 -16.92 -0.40 31.72
CA PRO A 190 -15.49 -0.53 31.40
C PRO A 190 -14.58 0.39 32.21
N LEU A 191 -15.13 1.49 32.76
CA LEU A 191 -14.40 2.44 33.60
C LEU A 191 -13.95 1.86 34.94
N ASP A 192 -14.54 0.75 35.41
CA ASP A 192 -14.13 0.10 36.67
C ASP A 192 -12.76 -0.59 36.53
N CYS A 193 -12.36 -0.95 35.31
CA CYS A 193 -11.16 -1.74 34.99
C CYS A 193 -9.92 -0.90 34.61
N TRP A 194 -9.90 0.37 35.01
CA TRP A 194 -8.86 1.32 34.60
C TRP A 194 -7.47 0.93 35.13
N LYS A 195 -7.40 0.31 36.31
CA LYS A 195 -6.15 -0.07 36.98
C LYS A 195 -5.46 -1.22 36.25
N GLU A 196 -6.23 -2.21 35.80
CA GLU A 196 -5.75 -3.36 35.02
C GLU A 196 -5.20 -2.88 33.67
N VAL A 197 -5.91 -1.93 33.05
CA VAL A 197 -5.47 -1.30 31.79
C VAL A 197 -4.18 -0.51 31.99
N GLU A 198 -4.03 0.21 33.10
CA GLU A 198 -2.80 0.94 33.41
C GLU A 198 -1.61 -0.01 33.64
N THR A 199 -1.82 -1.13 34.34
CA THR A 199 -0.80 -2.17 34.52
C THR A 199 -0.39 -2.78 33.17
N PHE A 200 -1.36 -3.11 32.31
CA PHE A 200 -1.08 -3.61 30.96
C PHE A 200 -0.28 -2.62 30.13
N LYS A 201 -0.62 -1.32 30.17
CA LYS A 201 0.14 -0.27 29.46
C LYS A 201 1.58 -0.17 29.93
N LYS A 202 1.84 -0.30 31.23
CA LYS A 202 3.21 -0.29 31.79
C LYS A 202 4.03 -1.47 31.26
N GLU A 203 3.44 -2.67 31.24
CA GLU A 203 4.12 -3.87 30.73
C GLU A 203 4.39 -3.80 29.21
N VAL A 204 3.44 -3.25 28.45
CA VAL A 204 3.62 -3.02 27.00
C VAL A 204 4.74 -1.99 26.75
N ALA A 205 4.73 -0.86 27.46
CA ALA A 205 5.76 0.17 27.31
C ALA A 205 7.18 -0.37 27.57
N ARG A 206 7.34 -1.26 28.57
CA ARG A 206 8.61 -1.94 28.86
C ARG A 206 9.12 -2.78 27.69
N LEU A 207 8.23 -3.49 26.98
CA LEU A 207 8.63 -4.26 25.80
C LEU A 207 8.84 -3.38 24.56
N GLU A 208 8.03 -2.34 24.40
CA GLU A 208 8.15 -1.40 23.30
C GLU A 208 9.49 -0.65 23.36
N GLU A 209 9.93 -0.21 24.53
CA GLU A 209 11.25 0.43 24.72
C GLU A 209 12.39 -0.47 24.21
N GLY A 210 12.43 -1.74 24.66
CA GLY A 210 13.45 -2.69 24.21
C GLY A 210 13.34 -3.11 22.74
N PHE A 211 12.15 -2.98 22.13
CA PHE A 211 11.96 -3.17 20.70
C PHE A 211 12.45 -1.95 19.90
N VAL A 212 12.09 -0.74 20.33
CA VAL A 212 12.49 0.52 19.68
C VAL A 212 14.01 0.68 19.74
N ASP A 213 14.64 0.40 20.88
CA ASP A 213 16.10 0.42 21.02
C ASP A 213 16.80 -0.53 20.04
N ARG A 214 16.22 -1.70 19.76
CA ARG A 214 16.79 -2.67 18.80
C ARG A 214 16.62 -2.24 17.35
N ILE A 215 15.56 -1.49 17.05
CA ILE A 215 15.20 -1.10 15.67
C ILE A 215 15.86 0.21 15.27
N VAL A 216 16.03 1.13 16.22
CA VAL A 216 16.55 2.48 15.98
C VAL A 216 18.02 2.63 16.42
N GLY A 217 18.49 1.81 17.38
CA GLY A 217 19.89 1.79 17.85
C GLY A 217 20.77 0.83 17.08
#